data_AF-A0A077XMT4-F1
#
_entry.id   AF-A0A077XMT4-F1
#
_cell.length_a   1.000
_cell.length_b   1.000
_cell.length_c   1.000
_cell.angle_alpha   90.00
_cell.angle_beta   90.00
_cell.angle_gamma   90.00
#
_symmetry.space_group_name_H-M   'P 1'
#
loop_
_entity.id
_entity.type
_entity.pdbx_description
1 polymer ?
#
loop_
_entity_poly.entity_id
_entity_poly.type
_entity_poly.pdbx_seq_one_letter_code
_entity_poly.pdbx_strand_id
1 'polypeptide(L)'
;MVNHDNDFYGIDIATSTYQDLLAKTHPNGEKIPTLEEFIKAGLKLKGLKLILELKTNKLGLERTLEATEKAVALVKELKAEKVTEYIAFSYDACKKIHELDPKAKVSYLNGDIAPDQIKKDGLTGIDYHLSVFTKHPTWLQEAKALKLTTNAWTVNAESDMKSLLDQKIDYITTNEPELLKTLLK
;
A
#
# COMPACT_ATOMS: atom_id res chain seq x y z
N MET A 1 -2.60 -14.09 -0.20
CA MET A 1 -1.67 -14.23 0.94
C MET A 1 -1.19 -12.86 1.33
N VAL A 2 -0.79 -12.66 2.59
CA VAL A 2 -0.13 -11.42 3.03
C VAL A 2 1.33 -11.74 3.38
N ASN A 3 2.25 -11.21 2.58
CA ASN A 3 3.70 -11.33 2.75
C ASN A 3 4.38 -10.17 2.02
N HIS A 4 5.54 -9.73 2.51
CA HIS A 4 6.29 -8.65 1.87
C HIS A 4 7.03 -9.12 0.62
N ASP A 5 7.82 -10.18 0.76
CA ASP A 5 8.69 -10.69 -0.30
C ASP A 5 7.94 -11.60 -1.28
N ASN A 6 8.54 -11.85 -2.44
CA ASN A 6 7.99 -12.80 -3.42
C ASN A 6 8.12 -14.26 -2.97
N ASP A 7 8.96 -14.53 -1.97
CA ASP A 7 9.11 -15.83 -1.34
C ASP A 7 8.69 -15.79 0.14
N PHE A 8 8.28 -16.95 0.62
CA PHE A 8 7.99 -17.21 2.02
C PHE A 8 8.95 -18.28 2.55
N TYR A 9 10.02 -17.85 3.22
CA TYR A 9 11.06 -18.73 3.76
C TYR A 9 11.63 -19.71 2.73
N GLY A 10 11.92 -19.21 1.54
CA GLY A 10 12.47 -19.96 0.40
C GLY A 10 11.43 -20.69 -0.45
N ILE A 11 10.14 -20.57 -0.16
CA ILE A 11 9.06 -21.08 -1.03
C ILE A 11 8.52 -19.91 -1.86
N ASP A 12 8.57 -20.04 -3.18
CA ASP A 12 8.07 -19.01 -4.06
C ASP A 12 6.53 -18.91 -4.05
N ILE A 13 6.00 -17.72 -3.72
CA ILE A 13 4.55 -17.55 -3.53
C ILE A 13 3.78 -17.66 -4.85
N ALA A 14 4.34 -17.17 -5.95
CA ALA A 14 3.61 -17.09 -7.22
C ALA A 14 3.44 -18.45 -7.91
N THR A 15 4.30 -19.42 -7.61
CA THR A 15 4.31 -20.75 -8.24
C THR A 15 3.93 -21.91 -7.30
N SER A 16 3.72 -21.64 -6.01
CA SER A 16 3.34 -22.64 -5.02
C SER A 16 1.86 -22.62 -4.66
N THR A 17 1.37 -23.72 -4.10
CA THR A 17 0.03 -23.78 -3.50
C THR A 17 0.05 -23.20 -2.09
N TYR A 18 -1.12 -22.83 -1.56
CA TYR A 18 -1.22 -22.44 -0.15
C TYR A 18 -0.79 -23.56 0.80
N GLN A 19 -1.07 -24.82 0.44
CA GLN A 19 -0.67 -25.97 1.25
C GLN A 19 0.86 -26.10 1.35
N ASP A 20 1.59 -25.80 0.28
CA ASP A 20 3.06 -25.78 0.29
C ASP A 20 3.58 -24.70 1.24
N LEU A 21 2.97 -23.52 1.21
CA LEU A 21 3.36 -22.39 2.06
C LEU A 21 3.13 -22.69 3.56
N LEU A 22 2.11 -23.48 3.89
CA LEU A 22 1.82 -23.90 5.27
C LEU A 22 2.88 -24.82 5.89
N ALA A 23 3.80 -25.37 5.07
CA ALA A 23 4.97 -26.10 5.57
C ALA A 23 5.97 -25.20 6.33
N LYS A 24 5.86 -23.88 6.19
CA LYS A 24 6.68 -22.89 6.89
C LYS A 24 5.91 -22.19 8.02
N THR A 25 6.64 -21.53 8.90
CA THR A 25 6.11 -20.81 10.05
C THR A 25 6.99 -19.58 10.30
N HIS A 26 6.38 -18.47 10.67
CA HIS A 26 7.10 -17.29 11.14
C HIS A 26 7.86 -17.57 12.45
N PRO A 27 8.91 -16.79 12.79
CA PRO A 27 9.62 -16.89 14.06
C PRO A 27 8.73 -16.76 15.31
N ASN A 28 7.60 -16.06 15.22
CA ASN A 28 6.63 -15.92 16.30
C ASN A 28 5.64 -17.11 16.40
N GLY A 29 5.76 -18.13 15.55
CA GLY A 29 4.90 -19.32 15.54
C GLY A 29 3.66 -19.22 14.64
N GLU A 30 3.38 -18.05 14.04
CA GLU A 30 2.23 -17.88 13.14
C GLU A 30 2.47 -18.50 11.76
N LYS A 31 1.38 -18.90 11.11
CA LYS A 31 1.38 -19.29 9.69
C LYS A 31 1.20 -18.06 8.81
N ILE A 32 1.61 -18.16 7.55
CA ILE A 32 1.36 -17.10 6.58
C ILE A 32 -0.16 -16.86 6.46
N PRO A 33 -0.65 -15.64 6.72
CA PRO A 33 -2.08 -15.37 6.70
C PRO A 33 -2.60 -15.19 5.28
N THR A 34 -3.84 -15.64 5.06
CA THR A 34 -4.60 -15.28 3.88
C THR A 34 -5.01 -13.80 3.93
N LEU A 35 -5.33 -13.21 2.78
CA LEU A 35 -5.82 -11.83 2.74
C LEU A 35 -7.18 -11.71 3.45
N GLU A 36 -8.02 -12.74 3.35
CA GLU A 36 -9.33 -12.79 4.01
C GLU A 36 -9.20 -12.76 5.54
N GLU A 37 -8.31 -13.58 6.11
CA GLU A 37 -8.04 -13.57 7.55
C GLU A 37 -7.54 -12.21 8.02
N PHE A 38 -6.64 -11.58 7.25
CA PHE A 38 -6.07 -10.28 7.58
C PHE A 38 -7.12 -9.17 7.56
N ILE A 39 -7.97 -9.12 6.52
CA ILE A 39 -9.08 -8.16 6.44
C ILE A 39 -10.07 -8.38 7.59
N LYS A 40 -10.46 -9.64 7.86
CA LYS A 40 -11.38 -9.97 8.96
C LYS A 40 -10.81 -9.58 10.33
N ALA A 41 -9.51 -9.72 10.55
CA ALA A 41 -8.86 -9.25 11.76
C ALA A 41 -8.91 -7.72 11.85
N GLY A 42 -8.57 -7.02 10.75
CA GLY A 42 -8.61 -5.57 10.65
C GLY A 42 -9.98 -4.96 10.92
N LEU A 43 -11.05 -5.58 10.40
CA LEU A 43 -12.43 -5.12 10.59
C LEU A 43 -12.89 -5.12 12.07
N LYS A 44 -12.22 -5.88 12.93
CA LYS A 44 -12.51 -5.89 14.38
C LYS A 44 -11.91 -4.68 15.10
N LEU A 45 -10.96 -3.96 14.48
CA LEU A 45 -10.20 -2.87 15.09
C LEU A 45 -10.83 -1.51 14.73
N LYS A 46 -11.54 -0.91 15.69
CA LYS A 46 -12.21 0.38 15.50
C LYS A 46 -11.19 1.48 15.21
N GLY A 47 -11.43 2.25 14.14
CA GLY A 47 -10.60 3.39 13.76
C GLY A 47 -9.35 3.01 12.96
N LEU A 48 -9.11 1.72 12.69
CA LEU A 48 -8.02 1.27 11.83
C LEU A 48 -8.41 1.39 10.35
N LYS A 49 -7.49 1.90 9.54
CA LYS A 49 -7.50 1.74 8.08
C LYS A 49 -6.53 0.63 7.68
N LEU A 50 -6.89 -0.12 6.65
CA LEU A 50 -6.05 -1.12 6.01
C LEU A 50 -5.41 -0.50 4.78
N ILE A 51 -4.10 -0.34 4.79
CA ILE A 51 -3.34 0.08 3.60
C ILE A 51 -2.87 -1.19 2.90
N LEU A 52 -3.53 -1.54 1.80
CA LEU A 52 -3.35 -2.82 1.10
C LEU A 52 -2.45 -2.62 -0.11
N GLU A 53 -1.19 -3.07 0.01
CA GLU A 53 -0.25 -3.09 -1.11
C GLU A 53 -0.50 -4.28 -2.05
N LEU A 54 -0.81 -4.01 -3.32
CA LEU A 54 -0.79 -5.03 -4.37
C LEU A 54 0.65 -5.17 -4.89
N LYS A 55 1.26 -6.32 -4.58
CA LYS A 55 2.60 -6.67 -5.08
C LYS A 55 2.55 -6.99 -6.57
N THR A 56 3.53 -6.48 -7.32
CA THR A 56 3.78 -6.92 -8.70
C THR A 56 4.08 -8.42 -8.71
N ASN A 57 3.38 -9.17 -9.54
CA ASN A 57 3.60 -10.60 -9.66
C ASN A 57 4.80 -10.87 -10.58
N LYS A 58 5.76 -11.68 -10.11
CA LYS A 58 6.95 -12.05 -10.90
C LYS A 58 6.64 -12.79 -12.20
N LEU A 59 5.46 -13.40 -12.30
CA LEU A 59 4.99 -14.09 -13.51
C LEU A 59 4.45 -13.12 -14.57
N GLY A 60 4.42 -11.82 -14.29
CA GLY A 60 4.12 -10.77 -15.25
C GLY A 60 2.85 -9.98 -14.96
N LEU A 61 2.55 -9.04 -15.87
CA LEU A 61 1.46 -8.09 -15.72
C LEU A 61 0.09 -8.79 -15.64
N GLU A 62 -0.17 -9.78 -16.50
CA GLU A 62 -1.45 -10.51 -16.50
C GLU A 62 -1.76 -11.10 -15.11
N ARG A 63 -0.79 -11.74 -14.47
CA ARG A 63 -0.93 -12.29 -13.11
C ARG A 63 -1.06 -11.21 -12.04
N THR A 64 -0.46 -10.04 -12.26
CA THR A 64 -0.62 -8.88 -11.38
C THR A 64 -2.06 -8.35 -11.45
N LEU A 65 -2.63 -8.24 -12.64
CA LEU A 65 -4.01 -7.80 -12.86
C LEU A 65 -5.02 -8.83 -12.34
N GLU A 66 -4.78 -10.13 -12.54
CA GLU A 66 -5.60 -11.19 -11.96
C GLU A 66 -5.62 -11.13 -10.43
N ALA A 67 -4.46 -10.93 -9.79
CA ALA A 67 -4.37 -10.75 -8.34
C ALA A 67 -5.11 -9.49 -7.87
N THR A 68 -5.02 -8.41 -8.65
CA THR A 68 -5.71 -7.14 -8.40
C THR A 68 -7.23 -7.33 -8.41
N GLU A 69 -7.78 -7.98 -9.44
CA GLU A 69 -9.21 -8.28 -9.56
C GLU A 69 -9.72 -9.09 -8.35
N LYS A 70 -8.98 -10.14 -7.97
CA LYS A 70 -9.32 -11.00 -6.83
C LYS A 70 -9.27 -10.23 -5.50
N ALA A 71 -8.28 -9.36 -5.30
CA ALA A 71 -8.17 -8.57 -4.08
C ALA A 71 -9.33 -7.57 -3.96
N VAL A 72 -9.65 -6.84 -5.03
CA VAL A 72 -10.78 -5.88 -5.03
C VAL A 72 -12.11 -6.61 -4.81
N ALA A 73 -12.31 -7.76 -5.46
CA ALA A 73 -13.51 -8.58 -5.26
C ALA A 73 -13.65 -9.04 -3.81
N LEU A 74 -12.57 -9.54 -3.19
CA LEU A 74 -12.59 -9.98 -1.79
C LEU A 74 -12.86 -8.84 -0.82
N VAL A 75 -12.29 -7.65 -1.03
CA VAL A 75 -12.58 -6.47 -0.20
C VAL A 75 -14.07 -6.11 -0.25
N LYS A 76 -14.70 -6.18 -1.43
CA LYS A 76 -16.14 -5.95 -1.60
C LYS A 76 -16.98 -7.05 -0.93
N GLU A 77 -16.60 -8.31 -1.12
CA GLU A 77 -17.29 -9.46 -0.49
C GLU A 77 -17.33 -9.33 1.03
N LEU A 78 -16.21 -8.92 1.63
CA LEU A 78 -16.06 -8.71 3.07
C LEU A 78 -16.62 -7.37 3.56
N LYS A 79 -17.17 -6.53 2.66
CA LYS A 79 -17.69 -5.19 2.95
C LYS A 79 -16.66 -4.28 3.64
N ALA A 80 -15.40 -4.39 3.22
CA ALA A 80 -14.26 -3.70 3.81
C ALA A 80 -13.87 -2.42 3.05
N GLU A 81 -14.62 -2.01 2.02
CA GLU A 81 -14.27 -0.89 1.13
C GLU A 81 -14.07 0.43 1.89
N LYS A 82 -14.82 0.64 2.99
CA LYS A 82 -14.73 1.88 3.76
C LYS A 82 -13.46 2.01 4.59
N VAL A 83 -12.80 0.90 4.90
CA VAL A 83 -11.58 0.87 5.74
C VAL A 83 -10.33 0.56 4.94
N THR A 84 -10.46 0.11 3.70
CA THR A 84 -9.31 -0.25 2.84
C THR A 84 -8.94 0.89 1.89
N GLU A 85 -7.66 1.25 1.89
CA GLU A 85 -7.03 2.09 0.86
C GLU A 85 -5.95 1.25 0.17
N TYR A 86 -5.79 1.38 -1.15
CA TYR A 86 -4.87 0.56 -1.94
C TYR A 86 -3.61 1.32 -2.31
N ILE A 87 -2.50 0.59 -2.38
CA ILE A 87 -1.23 1.10 -2.92
C ILE A 87 -0.60 0.05 -3.84
N ALA A 88 0.14 0.47 -4.87
CA ALA A 88 0.87 -0.47 -5.74
C ALA A 88 2.03 0.18 -6.48
N PHE A 89 3.08 -0.61 -6.75
CA PHE A 89 4.17 -0.23 -7.67
C PHE A 89 3.78 -0.38 -9.14
N SER A 90 2.84 -1.27 -9.45
CA SER A 90 2.31 -1.40 -10.81
C SER A 90 1.28 -0.31 -11.08
N TYR A 91 1.57 0.57 -12.04
CA TYR A 91 0.63 1.62 -12.44
C TYR A 91 -0.63 1.03 -13.08
N ASP A 92 -0.48 -0.04 -13.86
CA ASP A 92 -1.60 -0.79 -14.44
C ASP A 92 -2.51 -1.37 -13.36
N ALA A 93 -1.95 -1.92 -12.27
CA ALA A 93 -2.74 -2.37 -11.13
C ALA A 93 -3.52 -1.21 -10.48
N CYS A 94 -2.88 -0.05 -10.30
CA CYS A 94 -3.56 1.15 -9.78
C CYS A 94 -4.76 1.54 -10.65
N LYS A 95 -4.56 1.61 -11.97
CA LYS A 95 -5.62 1.94 -12.93
C LYS A 95 -6.72 0.88 -12.94
N LYS A 96 -6.37 -0.40 -12.83
CA LYS A 96 -7.34 -1.50 -12.76
C LYS A 96 -8.18 -1.43 -11.49
N ILE A 97 -7.61 -1.07 -10.33
CA ILE A 97 -8.37 -0.86 -9.11
C ILE A 97 -9.39 0.28 -9.31
N HIS A 98 -8.95 1.41 -9.88
CA HIS A 98 -9.85 2.53 -10.18
C HIS A 98 -10.97 2.14 -11.16
N GLU A 99 -10.67 1.35 -12.20
CA GLU A 99 -11.66 0.82 -13.14
C GLU A 99 -12.70 -0.06 -12.44
N LEU A 100 -12.25 -0.97 -11.56
CA LEU A 100 -13.11 -1.91 -10.84
C LEU A 100 -13.92 -1.25 -9.72
N ASP A 101 -13.36 -0.23 -9.09
CA ASP A 101 -13.99 0.55 -8.02
C ASP A 101 -13.56 2.02 -8.11
N PRO A 102 -14.32 2.87 -8.83
CA PRO A 102 -14.01 4.29 -8.98
C PRO A 102 -14.05 5.09 -7.66
N LYS A 103 -14.58 4.51 -6.58
CA LYS A 103 -14.62 5.14 -5.25
C LYS A 103 -13.46 4.69 -4.36
N ALA A 104 -12.72 3.66 -4.76
CA ALA A 104 -11.55 3.20 -4.01
C ALA A 104 -10.50 4.30 -3.95
N LYS A 105 -9.85 4.41 -2.79
CA LYS A 105 -8.66 5.23 -2.65
C LYS A 105 -7.46 4.42 -3.10
N VAL A 106 -6.72 4.95 -4.06
CA VAL A 106 -5.55 4.32 -4.67
C VAL A 106 -4.41 5.32 -4.69
N SER A 107 -3.25 4.94 -4.13
CA SER A 107 -2.02 5.74 -4.18
C SER A 107 -0.90 4.97 -4.89
N TYR A 108 -0.20 5.64 -5.80
CA TYR A 108 0.88 5.00 -6.57
C TYR A 108 2.21 5.02 -5.82
N LEU A 109 3.01 3.95 -5.91
CA LEU A 109 4.23 3.78 -5.10
C LEU A 109 5.54 4.19 -5.77
N ASN A 110 5.65 4.02 -7.09
CA ASN A 110 6.97 3.96 -7.75
C ASN A 110 7.72 5.30 -7.78
N GLY A 111 7.00 6.42 -7.73
CA GLY A 111 7.62 7.75 -7.64
C GLY A 111 8.14 8.33 -8.95
N ASP A 112 7.78 7.76 -10.10
CA ASP A 112 8.18 8.20 -11.44
C ASP A 112 7.08 8.97 -12.20
N ILE A 113 5.92 9.18 -11.58
CA ILE A 113 4.78 9.88 -12.19
C ILE A 113 4.44 11.14 -11.37
N ALA A 114 4.30 12.28 -12.03
CA ALA A 114 4.00 13.54 -11.37
C ALA A 114 2.54 13.59 -10.83
N PRO A 115 2.26 14.36 -9.77
CA PRO A 115 0.93 14.43 -9.15
C PRO A 115 -0.20 14.84 -10.12
N ASP A 116 0.07 15.69 -11.11
CA ASP A 116 -0.93 16.10 -12.09
C ASP A 116 -1.41 14.92 -12.95
N GLN A 117 -0.50 14.03 -13.34
CA GLN A 117 -0.82 12.83 -14.10
C GLN A 117 -1.56 11.80 -13.23
N ILE A 118 -1.14 11.63 -11.98
CA ILE A 118 -1.87 10.80 -10.98
C ILE A 118 -3.34 11.24 -10.89
N LYS A 119 -3.58 12.56 -10.80
CA LYS A 119 -4.94 13.11 -10.75
C LYS A 119 -5.72 12.90 -12.05
N LYS A 120 -5.09 13.11 -13.21
CA LYS A 120 -5.71 12.93 -14.54
C LYS A 120 -6.16 11.48 -14.77
N ASP A 121 -5.40 10.51 -14.27
CA ASP A 121 -5.73 9.08 -14.41
C ASP A 121 -6.71 8.56 -13.35
N GLY A 122 -7.30 9.45 -12.55
CA GLY A 122 -8.36 9.10 -11.60
C GLY A 122 -7.89 8.53 -10.27
N LEU A 123 -6.57 8.46 -10.04
CA LEU A 123 -5.99 8.01 -8.78
C LEU A 123 -6.14 9.09 -7.70
N THR A 124 -6.05 8.68 -6.44
CA THR A 124 -6.39 9.54 -5.30
C THR A 124 -5.20 9.97 -4.47
N GLY A 125 -4.01 9.43 -4.71
CA GLY A 125 -2.84 9.75 -3.91
C GLY A 125 -1.50 9.38 -4.53
N ILE A 126 -0.45 9.86 -3.89
CA ILE A 126 0.93 9.43 -4.10
C ILE A 126 1.47 8.86 -2.79
N ASP A 127 2.22 7.77 -2.90
CA ASP A 127 2.90 7.14 -1.78
C ASP A 127 4.35 6.89 -2.17
N TYR A 128 5.21 7.91 -2.09
CA TYR A 128 6.52 7.84 -2.73
C TYR A 128 7.65 7.65 -1.73
N HIS A 129 8.75 7.05 -2.19
CA HIS A 129 9.95 6.98 -1.36
C HIS A 129 10.40 8.40 -1.00
N LEU A 130 10.85 8.65 0.23
CA LEU A 130 11.14 10.01 0.71
C LEU A 130 12.11 10.81 -0.18
N SER A 131 13.06 10.12 -0.83
CA SER A 131 14.05 10.73 -1.73
C SER A 131 13.43 11.29 -3.01
N VAL A 132 12.22 10.86 -3.39
CA VAL A 132 11.47 11.44 -4.52
C VAL A 132 11.10 12.88 -4.20
N PHE A 133 10.72 13.19 -2.96
CA PHE A 133 10.42 14.56 -2.55
C PHE A 133 11.67 15.44 -2.45
N THR A 134 12.86 14.85 -2.23
CA THR A 134 14.12 15.59 -2.37
C THR A 134 14.42 15.93 -3.83
N LYS A 135 14.16 15.00 -4.76
CA LYS A 135 14.36 15.21 -6.21
C LYS A 135 13.32 16.15 -6.82
N HIS A 136 12.10 16.11 -6.29
CA HIS A 136 10.94 16.88 -6.74
C HIS A 136 10.31 17.63 -5.55
N PRO A 137 10.96 18.70 -5.05
CA PRO A 137 10.56 19.37 -3.82
C PRO A 137 9.17 20.02 -3.89
N THR A 138 8.62 20.23 -5.09
CA THR A 138 7.29 20.80 -5.28
C THR A 138 6.17 19.76 -5.27
N TRP A 139 6.46 18.47 -5.51
CA TRP A 139 5.44 17.44 -5.71
C TRP A 139 4.53 17.23 -4.51
N LEU A 140 5.04 17.40 -3.29
CA LEU A 140 4.22 17.29 -2.08
C LEU A 140 3.15 18.40 -2.02
N GLN A 141 3.51 19.63 -2.40
CA GLN A 141 2.57 20.76 -2.42
C GLN A 141 1.62 20.69 -3.63
N GLU A 142 2.13 20.28 -4.79
CA GLU A 142 1.33 20.06 -6.00
C GLU A 142 0.25 19.00 -5.76
N ALA A 143 0.61 17.86 -5.16
CA ALA A 143 -0.33 16.81 -4.80
C ALA A 143 -1.47 17.33 -3.90
N LYS A 144 -1.14 18.14 -2.90
CA LYS A 144 -2.14 18.75 -2.01
C LYS A 144 -3.04 19.76 -2.71
N ALA A 145 -2.47 20.59 -3.58
CA ALA A 145 -3.25 21.53 -4.39
C ALA A 145 -4.27 20.78 -5.28
N LEU A 146 -3.91 19.58 -5.74
CA LEU A 146 -4.77 18.66 -6.50
C LEU A 146 -5.71 17.81 -5.62
N LYS A 147 -5.68 18.00 -4.30
CA LYS A 147 -6.43 17.22 -3.30
C LYS A 147 -6.14 15.72 -3.40
N LEU A 148 -4.89 15.37 -3.69
CA LEU A 148 -4.38 14.01 -3.60
C LEU A 148 -3.88 13.75 -2.20
N THR A 149 -4.12 12.55 -1.68
CA THR A 149 -3.49 12.06 -0.46
C THR A 149 -1.98 11.95 -0.67
N THR A 150 -1.21 12.35 0.33
CA THR A 150 0.25 12.32 0.30
C THR A 150 0.78 11.35 1.37
N ASN A 151 1.57 10.37 0.95
CA ASN A 151 2.27 9.44 1.84
C ASN A 151 3.75 9.33 1.44
N ALA A 152 4.59 8.97 2.41
CA ALA A 152 6.02 8.74 2.20
C ALA A 152 6.48 7.45 2.89
N TRP A 153 7.35 6.69 2.24
CA TRP A 153 7.90 5.42 2.75
C TRP A 153 9.42 5.29 2.53
N THR A 154 10.14 4.41 3.25
CA THR A 154 9.85 4.03 4.64
C THR A 154 10.64 4.99 5.53
N VAL A 155 9.94 5.85 6.28
CA VAL A 155 10.56 6.96 7.00
C VAL A 155 10.83 6.55 8.44
N ASN A 156 12.09 6.31 8.80
CA ASN A 156 12.45 5.85 10.15
C ASN A 156 13.22 6.89 10.97
N ALA A 157 13.91 7.84 10.32
CA ALA A 157 14.65 8.87 11.01
C ALA A 157 13.71 9.98 11.53
N GLU A 158 13.89 10.38 12.79
CA GLU A 158 13.11 11.46 13.42
C GLU A 158 13.19 12.78 12.63
N SER A 159 14.37 13.09 12.09
CA SER A 159 14.58 14.29 11.27
C SER A 159 13.72 14.30 10.01
N ASP A 160 13.60 13.15 9.34
CA ASP A 160 12.81 13.02 8.12
C ASP A 160 11.32 13.07 8.44
N MET A 161 10.90 12.44 9.54
CA MET A 161 9.52 12.54 10.04
C MET A 161 9.15 14.02 10.30
N LYS A 162 9.97 14.75 11.07
CA LYS A 162 9.74 16.17 11.36
C LYS A 162 9.66 17.00 10.07
N SER A 163 10.60 16.80 9.14
CA SER A 163 10.59 17.50 7.85
C SER A 163 9.30 17.27 7.04
N LEU A 164 8.80 16.03 6.99
CA LEU A 164 7.57 15.71 6.27
C LEU A 164 6.31 16.24 7.01
N LEU A 165 6.30 16.18 8.34
CA LEU A 165 5.23 16.74 9.17
C LEU A 165 5.16 18.27 9.08
N ASP A 166 6.29 18.96 9.02
CA ASP A 166 6.36 20.41 8.81
C ASP A 166 5.78 20.79 7.45
N GLN A 167 6.04 19.96 6.44
CA GLN A 167 5.42 20.07 5.13
C GLN A 167 3.96 19.60 5.09
N LYS A 168 3.39 19.16 6.21
CA LYS A 168 1.99 18.74 6.42
C LYS A 168 1.57 17.47 5.70
N ILE A 169 2.48 16.53 5.44
CA ILE A 169 2.14 15.26 4.76
C ILE A 169 0.94 14.57 5.44
N ASP A 170 0.09 13.87 4.68
CA ASP A 170 -1.10 13.23 5.25
C ASP A 170 -0.74 11.96 6.02
N TYR A 171 0.14 11.13 5.46
CA TYR A 171 0.57 9.86 6.04
C TYR A 171 2.10 9.71 6.01
N ILE A 172 2.60 8.87 6.92
CA ILE A 172 3.99 8.40 6.93
C ILE A 172 3.96 6.88 7.15
N THR A 173 4.53 6.13 6.21
CA THR A 173 4.82 4.69 6.37
C THR A 173 6.17 4.54 7.07
N THR A 174 6.18 3.89 8.24
CA THR A 174 7.36 3.79 9.10
C THR A 174 7.45 2.46 9.83
N ASN A 175 8.68 2.02 10.14
CA ASN A 175 8.95 0.94 11.08
C ASN A 175 8.99 1.41 12.54
N GLU A 176 8.93 2.73 12.77
CA GLU A 176 9.00 3.38 14.07
C GLU A 176 7.67 4.11 14.41
N PRO A 177 6.51 3.43 14.39
CA PRO A 177 5.21 4.09 14.59
C PRO A 177 5.05 4.70 15.98
N GLU A 178 5.70 4.14 17.00
CA GLU A 178 5.69 4.70 18.35
C GLU A 178 6.43 6.04 18.41
N LEU A 179 7.59 6.13 17.76
CA LEU A 179 8.34 7.38 17.62
C LEU A 179 7.50 8.44 16.89
N LEU A 180 6.96 8.10 15.71
CA LEU A 180 6.11 9.02 14.96
C LEU A 180 4.94 9.53 15.81
N LYS A 181 4.30 8.66 16.59
CA LYS A 181 3.21 9.05 17.50
C LYS A 181 3.64 10.06 18.56
N THR A 182 4.91 10.06 19.00
CA THR A 182 5.41 11.08 19.93
C THR A 182 5.52 12.46 19.27
N LEU A 183 5.73 12.52 17.95
CA LEU A 183 5.91 13.74 17.17
C LEU A 183 4.59 14.37 16.71
N LEU A 184 3.49 13.61 16.67
CA LEU A 184 2.15 14.06 16.26
C LEU A 184 1.39 14.82 17.37
N LYS A 185 2.02 15.08 18.52
CA LYS A 185 1.40 15.70 19.70
C LYS A 185 1.34 17.22 19.60
#